data_AF-A0A1X7V367-F1
#
_entry.id   AF-A0A1X7V367-F1
#
_cell.length_a   1.000
_cell.length_b   1.000
_cell.length_c   1.000
_cell.angle_alpha   90.00
_cell.angle_beta   90.00
_cell.angle_gamma   90.00
#
_symmetry.space_group_name_H-M   'P 1'
#
loop_
_entity.id
_entity.type
_entity.pdbx_description
1 polymer ?
#
loop_
_entity_poly.entity_id
_entity_poly.type
_entity_poly.pdbx_seq_one_letter_code
_entity_poly.pdbx_strand_id
1 'polypeptide(L)'
;MANVVWSNNSVKLHSPTVIQYKEVIEKLSSDPNTEWSLDIYSASIAANLVQMNRISTLISLGLFKCSLDVYRISRSLANNKTLQVVWFDNCSIGYGLLQLCNEWLMTTSTLQTLWITNDATLNDKTIQCIGQVLSINKSIKQLSLQGCDISDQGISVLMKCLSLNKTLCSISLAGNRRITSSSASDICQMMKSNATLNELHLFDTSLTDGAVHTICQLLQWTTSANRIVSLSQLHKPFCQELKSFDKIKDKLRFT
;
A
#
# COMPACT_ATOMS: atom_id res chain seq x y z
N MET A 1 -2.83 25.52 13.61
CA MET A 1 -1.88 24.80 12.71
C MET A 1 -1.77 25.61 11.43
N ALA A 2 -0.60 25.68 10.79
CA ALA A 2 -0.48 26.40 9.52
C ALA A 2 -1.28 25.68 8.42
N ASN A 3 -1.97 26.45 7.57
CA ASN A 3 -2.83 25.89 6.53
C ASN A 3 -2.04 25.21 5.40
N VAL A 4 -0.82 25.71 5.14
CA VAL A 4 0.17 25.17 4.21
C VAL A 4 1.49 25.04 4.95
N VAL A 5 2.10 23.87 4.89
CA VAL A 5 3.41 23.59 5.50
C VAL A 5 4.36 23.11 4.42
N TRP A 6 5.38 23.90 4.14
CA TRP A 6 6.44 23.54 3.20
C TRP A 6 7.59 22.82 3.90
N SER A 7 8.24 21.93 3.17
CA SER A 7 9.55 21.33 3.43
C SER A 7 10.28 21.20 2.10
N ASN A 8 11.57 20.83 2.08
CA ASN A 8 12.45 20.91 0.89
C ASN A 8 11.73 20.62 -0.43
N ASN A 9 11.25 19.38 -0.61
CA ASN A 9 10.54 18.93 -1.81
C ASN A 9 9.15 18.39 -1.47
N SER A 10 8.52 18.92 -0.41
CA SER A 10 7.18 18.49 -0.03
C SER A 10 6.33 19.62 0.52
N VAL A 11 5.03 19.46 0.36
CA VAL A 11 4.04 20.41 0.87
C VAL A 11 2.86 19.67 1.46
N LYS A 12 2.41 20.13 2.63
CA LYS A 12 1.23 19.61 3.32
C LYS A 12 0.14 20.67 3.32
N LEU A 13 -1.05 20.28 2.87
CA LEU A 13 -2.22 21.14 2.79
C LEU A 13 -3.26 20.69 3.82
N HIS A 14 -3.49 21.51 4.85
CA HIS A 14 -4.50 21.26 5.87
C HIS A 14 -5.82 21.94 5.51
N SER A 15 -5.82 23.25 5.34
CA SER A 15 -7.02 24.03 4.97
C SER A 15 -6.58 25.36 4.32
N PRO A 16 -5.87 25.31 3.18
CA PRO A 16 -5.40 26.48 2.48
C PRO A 16 -6.58 27.33 2.01
N THR A 17 -6.39 28.64 2.04
CA THR A 17 -7.26 29.56 1.29
C THR A 17 -7.10 29.33 -0.21
N VAL A 18 -8.02 29.88 -1.02
CA VAL A 18 -7.91 29.82 -2.49
C VAL A 18 -6.59 30.42 -2.99
N ILE A 19 -6.12 31.49 -2.34
CA ILE A 19 -4.84 32.15 -2.68
C ILE A 19 -3.67 31.21 -2.40
N GLN A 20 -3.62 30.65 -1.18
CA GLN A 20 -2.59 29.69 -0.79
C GLN A 20 -2.55 28.45 -1.70
N TYR A 21 -3.73 27.97 -2.12
CA TYR A 21 -3.83 26.84 -3.05
C TYR A 21 -3.23 27.18 -4.44
N LYS A 22 -3.47 28.39 -4.95
CA LYS A 22 -2.89 28.84 -6.23
C LYS A 22 -1.38 28.99 -6.15
N GLU A 23 -0.86 29.59 -5.07
CA GLU A 23 0.59 29.72 -4.83
C GLU A 23 1.28 28.34 -4.82
N VAL A 24 0.63 27.34 -4.22
CA VAL A 24 1.14 25.95 -4.25
C VAL A 24 1.18 25.43 -5.68
N ILE A 25 0.10 25.54 -6.45
CA ILE A 25 0.10 25.08 -7.86
C ILE A 25 1.20 25.76 -8.69
N GLU A 26 1.35 27.07 -8.55
CA GLU A 26 2.36 27.84 -9.27
C GLU A 26 3.78 27.36 -8.93
N LYS A 27 4.07 27.18 -7.63
CA LYS A 27 5.39 26.73 -7.18
C LYS A 27 5.69 25.28 -7.57
N LEU A 28 4.70 24.39 -7.48
CA LEU A 28 4.88 23.02 -7.94
C LEU A 28 5.17 23.00 -9.45
N SER A 29 4.60 23.93 -10.22
CA SER A 29 4.76 24.00 -11.68
C SER A 29 5.99 24.78 -12.15
N SER A 30 6.65 25.55 -11.29
CA SER A 30 7.66 26.54 -11.72
C SER A 30 9.04 25.97 -12.04
N ASP A 31 9.46 24.92 -11.32
CA ASP A 31 10.77 24.29 -11.55
C ASP A 31 10.60 22.86 -12.08
N PRO A 32 10.88 22.60 -13.37
CA PRO A 32 10.71 21.29 -13.98
C PRO A 32 11.69 20.23 -13.46
N ASN A 33 12.77 20.62 -12.77
CA ASN A 33 13.78 19.70 -12.25
C ASN A 33 13.50 19.25 -10.80
N THR A 34 12.55 19.89 -10.12
CA THR A 34 12.21 19.53 -8.74
C THR A 34 11.05 18.55 -8.74
N GLU A 35 11.28 17.36 -8.17
CA GLU A 35 10.23 16.37 -7.92
C GLU A 35 9.53 16.66 -6.59
N TRP A 36 8.19 16.76 -6.61
CA TRP A 36 7.41 17.17 -5.45
C TRP A 36 6.57 16.05 -4.84
N SER A 37 6.42 16.11 -3.52
CA SER A 37 5.44 15.36 -2.75
C SER A 37 4.36 16.27 -2.18
N LEU A 38 3.10 15.92 -2.38
CA LEU A 38 1.94 16.68 -1.91
C LEU A 38 1.10 15.83 -0.96
N ASP A 39 0.93 16.27 0.28
CA ASP A 39 -0.01 15.68 1.22
C ASP A 39 -1.23 16.58 1.41
N ILE A 40 -2.42 16.01 1.35
CA ILE A 40 -3.69 16.72 1.53
C ILE A 40 -4.46 16.11 2.70
N TYR A 41 -4.87 16.96 3.64
CA TYR A 41 -5.56 16.58 4.88
C TYR A 41 -6.99 17.13 4.96
N SER A 42 -7.52 17.70 3.87
CA SER A 42 -8.90 18.20 3.82
C SER A 42 -9.64 17.83 2.54
N ALA A 43 -10.87 17.35 2.73
CA ALA A 43 -11.79 16.95 1.68
C ALA A 43 -12.13 18.09 0.70
N SER A 44 -12.21 19.34 1.18
CA SER A 44 -12.52 20.49 0.30
C SER A 44 -11.43 20.73 -0.74
N ILE A 45 -10.17 20.43 -0.40
CA ILE A 45 -9.02 20.55 -1.30
C ILE A 45 -8.93 19.34 -2.22
N ALA A 46 -9.18 18.14 -1.67
CA ALA A 46 -9.18 16.92 -2.46
C ALA A 46 -10.18 16.99 -3.63
N ALA A 47 -11.31 17.68 -3.47
CA ALA A 47 -12.26 17.94 -4.56
C ALA A 47 -11.67 18.72 -5.75
N ASN A 48 -10.55 19.43 -5.55
CA ASN A 48 -9.82 20.21 -6.56
C ASN A 48 -8.58 19.47 -7.12
N LEU A 49 -8.30 18.23 -6.70
CA LEU A 49 -7.19 17.40 -7.18
C LEU A 49 -7.06 17.32 -8.70
N VAL A 50 -8.17 17.52 -9.42
CA VAL A 50 -8.24 17.54 -10.88
C VAL A 50 -7.20 18.48 -11.51
N GLN A 51 -6.94 19.63 -10.88
CA GLN A 51 -5.97 20.61 -11.39
C GLN A 51 -4.53 20.20 -11.13
N MET A 52 -4.25 19.57 -9.98
CA MET A 52 -2.90 19.21 -9.54
C MET A 52 -2.34 17.97 -10.24
N ASN A 53 -3.20 17.04 -10.66
CA ASN A 53 -2.78 15.81 -11.33
C ASN A 53 -2.17 16.03 -12.74
N ARG A 54 -2.19 17.26 -13.25
CA ARG A 54 -1.52 17.63 -14.52
C ARG A 54 -0.10 18.16 -14.32
N ILE A 55 0.31 18.40 -13.08
CA ILE A 55 1.61 18.95 -12.75
C ILE A 55 2.66 17.85 -12.94
N SER A 56 3.54 18.01 -13.94
CA SER A 56 4.50 16.97 -14.34
C SER A 56 5.58 16.69 -13.30
N THR A 57 5.85 17.66 -12.43
CA THR A 57 6.83 17.59 -11.34
C THR A 57 6.26 16.88 -10.11
N LEU A 58 4.93 16.64 -10.05
CA LEU A 58 4.31 15.95 -8.93
C LEU A 58 4.49 14.43 -9.10
N ILE A 59 5.30 13.84 -8.21
CA ILE A 59 5.62 12.41 -8.23
C ILE A 59 4.95 11.63 -7.09
N SER A 60 4.55 12.32 -6.01
CA SER A 60 3.98 11.71 -4.81
C SER A 60 2.76 12.47 -4.35
N LEU A 61 1.66 11.75 -4.13
CA LEU A 61 0.39 12.30 -3.66
C LEU A 61 -0.13 11.50 -2.46
N GLY A 62 -0.27 12.16 -1.31
CA GLY A 62 -0.91 11.62 -0.12
C GLY A 62 -2.26 12.30 0.17
N LEU A 63 -3.29 11.51 0.42
CA LEU A 63 -4.62 11.94 0.81
C LEU A 63 -4.93 11.32 2.18
N PHE A 64 -5.19 12.15 3.18
CA PHE A 64 -5.30 11.73 4.58
C PHE A 64 -6.64 12.20 5.16
N LYS A 65 -7.46 11.24 5.61
CA LYS A 65 -8.75 11.51 6.27
C LYS A 65 -9.66 12.40 5.43
N CYS A 66 -9.62 12.22 4.11
CA CYS A 66 -10.38 13.01 3.16
C CYS A 66 -11.59 12.20 2.66
N SER A 67 -12.79 12.79 2.70
CA SER A 67 -13.93 12.26 1.96
C SER A 67 -13.72 12.52 0.48
N LEU A 68 -13.58 11.46 -0.32
CA LEU A 68 -13.22 11.56 -1.73
C LEU A 68 -14.41 11.24 -2.65
N ASP A 69 -14.58 12.05 -3.69
CA ASP A 69 -15.27 11.60 -4.90
C ASP A 69 -14.29 10.75 -5.70
N VAL A 70 -14.23 9.46 -5.36
CA VAL A 70 -13.29 8.51 -5.95
C VAL A 70 -13.48 8.43 -7.46
N TYR A 71 -14.70 8.60 -7.98
CA TYR A 71 -14.97 8.58 -9.42
C TYR A 71 -14.27 9.74 -10.14
N ARG A 72 -14.44 10.97 -9.64
CA ARG A 72 -13.78 12.15 -10.22
C ARG A 72 -12.27 12.05 -10.12
N ILE A 73 -11.74 11.54 -9.01
CA ILE A 73 -10.31 11.38 -8.80
C ILE A 73 -9.73 10.31 -9.73
N SER A 74 -10.41 9.17 -9.90
CA SER A 74 -9.99 8.08 -10.79
C SER A 74 -9.76 8.57 -12.22
N ARG A 75 -10.72 9.32 -12.78
CA ARG A 75 -10.60 9.93 -14.11
C ARG A 75 -9.47 10.93 -14.22
N SER A 76 -9.26 11.70 -13.17
CA SER A 76 -8.18 12.67 -13.15
C SER A 76 -6.81 11.97 -13.13
N LEU A 77 -6.65 10.96 -12.29
CA LEU A 77 -5.42 10.19 -12.17
C LEU A 77 -5.12 9.34 -13.41
N ALA A 78 -6.14 8.86 -14.14
CA ALA A 78 -5.98 8.14 -15.41
C ALA A 78 -5.15 8.93 -16.45
N ASN A 79 -5.22 10.26 -16.41
CA ASN A 79 -4.48 11.14 -17.30
C ASN A 79 -3.09 11.50 -16.78
N ASN A 80 -2.79 11.22 -15.51
CA ASN A 80 -1.47 11.49 -14.94
C ASN A 80 -0.45 10.46 -15.45
N LYS A 81 0.76 10.95 -15.77
CA LYS A 81 1.87 10.15 -16.32
C LYS A 81 3.16 10.30 -15.51
N THR A 82 3.07 10.82 -14.28
CA THR A 82 4.26 11.22 -13.49
C THR A 82 4.23 10.70 -12.07
N LEU A 83 3.05 10.44 -11.50
CA LEU A 83 2.89 9.90 -10.16
C LEU A 83 3.52 8.51 -10.06
N GLN A 84 4.42 8.39 -9.11
CA GLN A 84 5.14 7.18 -8.74
C GLN A 84 4.68 6.66 -7.39
N VAL A 85 4.22 7.54 -6.50
CA VAL A 85 3.75 7.20 -5.15
C VAL A 85 2.37 7.78 -4.93
N VAL A 86 1.41 6.96 -4.52
CA VAL A 86 0.10 7.44 -4.06
C VAL A 86 -0.29 6.78 -2.74
N TRP A 87 -0.75 7.60 -1.81
CA TRP A 87 -1.22 7.19 -0.50
C TRP A 87 -2.64 7.67 -0.24
N PHE A 88 -3.55 6.73 0.00
CA PHE A 88 -4.87 6.96 0.58
C PHE A 88 -4.87 6.47 2.03
N ASP A 89 -4.87 7.37 3.00
CA ASP A 89 -5.02 7.03 4.41
C ASP A 89 -6.42 7.42 4.88
N ASN A 90 -7.20 6.44 5.33
CA ASN A 90 -8.54 6.63 5.88
C ASN A 90 -9.42 7.54 4.99
N CYS A 91 -9.48 7.21 3.69
CA CYS A 91 -10.19 8.00 2.69
C CYS A 91 -11.52 7.37 2.22
N SER A 92 -11.94 6.26 2.84
CA SER A 92 -13.17 5.54 2.50
C SER A 92 -13.27 5.18 1.00
N ILE A 93 -12.14 4.82 0.39
CA ILE A 93 -12.05 4.60 -1.05
C ILE A 93 -12.74 3.30 -1.50
N GLY A 94 -13.08 2.40 -0.56
CA GLY A 94 -13.73 1.13 -0.84
C GLY A 94 -15.03 1.28 -1.65
N TYR A 95 -15.79 2.36 -1.44
CA TYR A 95 -17.02 2.64 -2.19
C TYR A 95 -16.79 2.94 -3.69
N GLY A 96 -15.58 3.36 -4.08
CA GLY A 96 -15.23 3.68 -5.46
C GLY A 96 -14.01 2.93 -5.99
N LEU A 97 -13.46 1.98 -5.23
CA LEU A 97 -12.19 1.34 -5.56
C LEU A 97 -12.25 0.60 -6.89
N LEU A 98 -13.39 -0.01 -7.24
CA LEU A 98 -13.56 -0.67 -8.52
C LEU A 98 -13.35 0.31 -9.69
N GLN A 99 -13.84 1.54 -9.58
CA GLN A 99 -13.62 2.57 -10.58
C GLN A 99 -12.14 2.95 -10.64
N LEU A 100 -11.52 3.16 -9.48
CA LEU A 100 -10.10 3.50 -9.37
C LEU A 100 -9.21 2.43 -9.99
N CYS A 101 -9.53 1.15 -9.76
CA CYS A 101 -8.87 0.02 -10.40
C CYS A 101 -8.96 0.14 -11.93
N ASN A 102 -10.18 0.23 -12.45
CA ASN A 102 -10.46 0.11 -13.89
C ASN A 102 -9.99 1.31 -14.70
N GLU A 103 -10.19 2.53 -14.19
CA GLU A 103 -9.82 3.74 -14.93
C GLU A 103 -8.32 4.04 -14.84
N TRP A 104 -7.64 3.63 -13.76
CA TRP A 104 -6.27 4.06 -13.53
C TRP A 104 -5.31 2.96 -13.10
N LEU A 105 -5.56 2.22 -12.02
CA LEU A 105 -4.53 1.32 -11.47
C LEU A 105 -4.17 0.17 -12.43
N MET A 106 -5.12 -0.32 -13.23
CA MET A 106 -4.85 -1.35 -14.24
C MET A 106 -4.02 -0.85 -15.43
N THR A 107 -4.02 0.46 -15.72
CA THR A 107 -3.43 1.03 -16.94
C THR A 107 -2.18 1.87 -16.68
N THR A 108 -1.97 2.34 -15.44
CA THR A 108 -0.81 3.18 -15.10
C THR A 108 0.51 2.43 -15.20
N SER A 109 1.48 3.03 -15.88
CA SER A 109 2.84 2.48 -16.02
C SER A 109 3.87 3.18 -15.11
N THR A 110 3.50 4.27 -14.44
CA THR A 110 4.43 5.07 -13.63
C THR A 110 4.33 4.81 -12.14
N LEU A 111 3.16 4.37 -11.65
CA LEU A 111 2.93 4.13 -10.23
C LEU A 111 3.75 2.94 -9.73
N GLN A 112 4.66 3.19 -8.79
CA GLN A 112 5.54 2.18 -8.21
C GLN A 112 5.10 1.80 -6.78
N THR A 113 4.54 2.75 -6.05
CA THR A 113 4.13 2.57 -4.64
C THR A 113 2.68 2.99 -4.46
N LEU A 114 1.86 2.07 -3.98
CA LEU A 114 0.47 2.32 -3.62
C LEU A 114 0.25 1.99 -2.15
N TRP A 115 -0.16 2.98 -1.38
CA TRP A 115 -0.57 2.78 0.01
C TRP A 115 -2.06 3.07 0.14
N ILE A 116 -2.82 2.09 0.61
CA ILE A 116 -4.22 2.22 1.01
C ILE A 116 -4.26 1.76 2.45
N THR A 117 -4.32 2.69 3.40
CA THR A 117 -4.17 2.38 4.83
C THR A 117 -5.36 2.88 5.63
N ASN A 118 -5.64 2.19 6.75
CA ASN A 118 -6.66 2.58 7.72
C ASN A 118 -8.03 2.81 7.08
N ASP A 119 -8.36 2.05 6.04
CA ASP A 119 -9.60 2.20 5.29
C ASP A 119 -10.55 1.02 5.59
N ALA A 120 -11.44 1.25 6.56
CA ALA A 120 -12.42 0.26 7.00
C ALA A 120 -13.54 -0.03 5.98
N THR A 121 -13.56 0.69 4.84
CA THR A 121 -14.56 0.46 3.79
C THR A 121 -14.13 -0.63 2.79
N LEU A 122 -12.87 -1.08 2.88
CA LEU A 122 -12.41 -2.25 2.14
C LEU A 122 -13.11 -3.52 2.66
N ASN A 123 -13.43 -4.39 1.71
CA ASN A 123 -14.04 -5.70 1.91
C ASN A 123 -13.47 -6.70 0.89
N ASP A 124 -13.83 -7.96 1.00
CA ASP A 124 -13.28 -9.03 0.14
C ASP A 124 -13.45 -8.76 -1.37
N LYS A 125 -14.54 -8.11 -1.80
CA LYS A 125 -14.73 -7.72 -3.22
C LYS A 125 -13.72 -6.66 -3.65
N THR A 126 -13.47 -5.67 -2.80
CA THR A 126 -12.46 -4.65 -3.08
C THR A 126 -11.05 -5.24 -3.10
N ILE A 127 -10.74 -6.21 -2.22
CA ILE A 127 -9.46 -6.92 -2.22
C ILE A 127 -9.30 -7.78 -3.48
N GLN A 128 -10.38 -8.40 -3.97
CA GLN A 128 -10.37 -9.08 -5.26
C GLN A 128 -10.02 -8.12 -6.41
N CYS A 129 -10.52 -6.88 -6.39
CA CYS A 129 -10.14 -5.85 -7.37
C CYS A 129 -8.63 -5.56 -7.33
N ILE A 130 -8.08 -5.40 -6.12
CA ILE A 130 -6.64 -5.19 -5.94
C ILE A 130 -5.84 -6.39 -6.47
N GLY A 131 -6.29 -7.62 -6.22
CA GLY A 131 -5.69 -8.83 -6.79
C GLY A 131 -5.68 -8.85 -8.31
N GLN A 132 -6.77 -8.40 -8.95
CA GLN A 132 -6.84 -8.25 -10.42
C GLN A 132 -5.87 -7.18 -10.92
N VAL A 133 -5.80 -6.02 -10.26
CA VAL A 133 -4.80 -4.99 -10.55
C VAL A 133 -3.39 -5.57 -10.52
N LEU A 134 -3.03 -6.32 -9.46
CA LEU A 134 -1.71 -6.95 -9.37
C LEU A 134 -1.47 -8.02 -10.44
N SER A 135 -2.51 -8.63 -11.00
CA SER A 135 -2.36 -9.62 -12.07
C SER A 135 -2.02 -8.95 -13.41
N ILE A 136 -2.52 -7.73 -13.63
CA ILE A 136 -2.39 -6.97 -14.89
C ILE A 136 -1.23 -5.97 -14.81
N ASN A 137 -1.23 -5.11 -13.81
CA ASN A 137 -0.28 -4.04 -13.63
C ASN A 137 1.14 -4.59 -13.39
N LYS A 138 2.13 -4.02 -14.07
CA LYS A 138 3.54 -4.41 -13.98
C LYS A 138 4.46 -3.31 -13.45
N SER A 139 3.92 -2.16 -13.05
CA SER A 139 4.67 -1.01 -12.54
C SER A 139 4.72 -0.98 -11.01
N ILE A 140 3.67 -1.45 -10.33
CA ILE A 140 3.58 -1.44 -8.86
C ILE A 140 4.57 -2.46 -8.27
N LYS A 141 5.46 -1.94 -7.42
CA LYS A 141 6.50 -2.67 -6.68
C LYS A 141 6.21 -2.76 -5.18
N GLN A 142 5.49 -1.78 -4.63
CA GLN A 142 5.17 -1.73 -3.20
C GLN A 142 3.67 -1.49 -3.00
N LEU A 143 3.06 -2.29 -2.12
CA LEU A 143 1.65 -2.19 -1.76
C LEU A 143 1.49 -2.19 -0.24
N SER A 144 0.80 -1.21 0.32
CA SER A 144 0.36 -1.27 1.72
C SER A 144 -1.16 -1.35 1.77
N LEU A 145 -1.67 -2.33 2.49
CA LEU A 145 -3.07 -2.52 2.86
C LEU A 145 -3.24 -2.54 4.38
N GLN A 146 -2.41 -1.77 5.08
CA GLN A 146 -2.35 -1.77 6.54
C GLN A 146 -3.66 -1.26 7.15
N GLY A 147 -4.22 -2.00 8.11
CA GLY A 147 -5.40 -1.55 8.86
C GLY A 147 -6.68 -1.41 8.01
N CYS A 148 -6.83 -2.22 6.97
CA CYS A 148 -7.96 -2.18 6.02
C CYS A 148 -9.02 -3.24 6.30
N ASP A 149 -9.06 -3.75 7.53
CA ASP A 149 -9.98 -4.78 8.01
C ASP A 149 -10.09 -6.02 7.08
N ILE A 150 -8.97 -6.47 6.51
CA ILE A 150 -8.97 -7.59 5.56
C ILE A 150 -9.20 -8.93 6.29
N SER A 151 -10.13 -9.73 5.77
CA SER A 151 -10.44 -11.07 6.27
C SER A 151 -9.54 -12.15 5.67
N ASP A 152 -9.51 -13.34 6.28
CA ASP A 152 -8.85 -14.52 5.70
C ASP A 152 -9.33 -14.85 4.28
N GLN A 153 -10.61 -14.63 3.97
CA GLN A 153 -11.16 -14.85 2.63
C GLN A 153 -10.55 -13.88 1.61
N GLY A 154 -10.43 -12.61 1.97
CA GLY A 154 -9.74 -11.60 1.16
C GLY A 154 -8.26 -11.97 0.94
N ILE A 155 -7.58 -12.46 1.98
CA ILE A 155 -6.19 -12.93 1.88
C ILE A 155 -6.05 -14.13 0.94
N SER A 156 -6.95 -15.11 1.01
CA SER A 156 -6.90 -16.28 0.11
C SER A 156 -6.90 -15.87 -1.37
N VAL A 157 -7.77 -14.91 -1.73
CA VAL A 157 -7.82 -14.36 -3.10
C VAL A 157 -6.54 -13.59 -3.43
N LEU A 158 -6.10 -12.70 -2.54
CA LEU A 158 -4.90 -11.89 -2.76
C LEU A 158 -3.63 -12.73 -2.94
N MET A 159 -3.47 -13.78 -2.13
CA MET A 159 -2.31 -14.70 -2.20
C MET A 159 -2.27 -15.48 -3.52
N LYS A 160 -3.43 -15.89 -4.06
CA LYS A 160 -3.51 -16.53 -5.38
C LYS A 160 -3.03 -15.59 -6.49
N CYS A 161 -3.46 -14.33 -6.48
CA CYS A 161 -3.00 -13.32 -7.43
C CYS A 161 -1.50 -13.03 -7.28
N LEU A 162 -1.02 -12.88 -6.04
CA LEU A 162 0.39 -12.64 -5.76
C LEU A 162 1.29 -13.80 -6.19
N SER A 163 0.83 -15.05 -6.12
CA SER A 163 1.59 -16.22 -6.59
C SER A 163 1.99 -16.09 -8.08
N LEU A 164 1.15 -15.43 -8.87
CA LEU A 164 1.37 -15.19 -10.30
C LEU A 164 2.05 -13.85 -10.60
N ASN A 165 1.94 -12.88 -9.71
CA ASN A 165 2.60 -11.58 -9.86
C ASN A 165 4.13 -11.73 -9.82
N LYS A 166 4.83 -11.01 -10.70
CA LYS A 166 6.30 -11.02 -10.83
C LYS A 166 6.91 -9.61 -10.75
N THR A 167 6.22 -8.66 -10.12
CA THR A 167 6.63 -7.25 -10.08
C THR A 167 6.62 -6.67 -8.68
N LEU A 168 5.67 -7.09 -7.84
CA LEU A 168 5.56 -6.66 -6.46
C LEU A 168 6.72 -7.25 -5.64
N CYS A 169 7.41 -6.37 -4.92
CA CYS A 169 8.56 -6.66 -4.08
C CYS A 169 8.26 -6.51 -2.59
N SER A 170 7.29 -5.66 -2.22
CA SER A 170 6.91 -5.43 -0.82
C SER A 170 5.40 -5.35 -0.67
N ILE A 171 4.86 -6.06 0.34
CA ILE A 171 3.47 -5.93 0.75
C ILE A 171 3.32 -5.82 2.26
N SER A 172 2.58 -4.81 2.71
CA SER A 172 2.14 -4.69 4.11
C SER A 172 0.67 -5.09 4.26
N LEU A 173 0.43 -6.09 5.10
CA LEU A 173 -0.89 -6.52 5.57
C LEU A 173 -1.04 -6.27 7.07
N ALA A 174 -0.17 -5.44 7.64
CA ALA A 174 -0.14 -5.18 9.07
C ALA A 174 -1.45 -4.58 9.58
N GLY A 175 -1.75 -4.77 10.87
CA GLY A 175 -2.94 -4.19 11.50
C GLY A 175 -4.29 -4.76 11.02
N ASN A 176 -4.29 -5.79 10.18
CA ASN A 176 -5.52 -6.49 9.77
C ASN A 176 -5.81 -7.65 10.74
N ARG A 177 -6.53 -7.36 11.82
CA ARG A 177 -6.82 -8.33 12.89
C ARG A 177 -7.69 -9.51 12.45
N ARG A 178 -8.37 -9.44 11.30
CA ARG A 178 -9.15 -10.56 10.75
C ARG A 178 -8.32 -11.51 9.87
N ILE A 179 -7.00 -11.30 9.78
CA ILE A 179 -6.05 -12.28 9.28
C ILE A 179 -5.68 -13.20 10.44
N THR A 180 -6.12 -14.45 10.37
CA THR A 180 -5.91 -15.49 11.39
C THR A 180 -5.05 -16.62 10.85
N SER A 181 -4.89 -17.68 11.66
CA SER A 181 -4.19 -18.90 11.26
C SER A 181 -4.77 -19.58 10.02
N SER A 182 -6.03 -19.30 9.65
CA SER A 182 -6.65 -19.84 8.42
C SER A 182 -5.93 -19.38 7.16
N SER A 183 -5.32 -18.18 7.17
CA SER A 183 -4.55 -17.65 6.04
C SER A 183 -3.13 -18.22 5.92
N ALA A 184 -2.63 -18.95 6.92
CA ALA A 184 -1.21 -19.33 7.00
C ALA A 184 -0.78 -20.22 5.82
N SER A 185 -1.64 -21.16 5.40
CA SER A 185 -1.36 -22.04 4.25
C SER A 185 -1.28 -21.25 2.95
N ASP A 186 -2.18 -20.29 2.74
CA ASP A 186 -2.22 -19.47 1.53
C ASP A 186 -1.01 -18.54 1.44
N ILE A 187 -0.64 -17.92 2.56
CA ILE A 187 0.59 -17.12 2.68
C ILE A 187 1.82 -17.99 2.34
N CYS A 188 1.91 -19.18 2.91
CA CYS A 188 3.02 -20.09 2.65
C CYS A 188 3.08 -20.54 1.18
N GLN A 189 1.93 -20.85 0.57
CA GLN A 189 1.86 -21.27 -0.82
C GLN A 189 2.27 -20.13 -1.77
N MET A 190 1.85 -18.90 -1.49
CA MET A 190 2.30 -17.72 -2.21
C MET A 190 3.81 -17.54 -2.08
N MET A 191 4.35 -17.63 -0.86
CA MET A 191 5.79 -17.51 -0.64
C MET A 191 6.60 -18.61 -1.37
N LYS A 192 6.09 -19.83 -1.50
CA LYS A 192 6.76 -20.91 -2.27
C LYS A 192 6.87 -20.60 -3.76
N SER A 193 5.84 -19.99 -4.34
CA SER A 193 5.70 -19.81 -5.79
C SER A 193 6.12 -18.44 -6.31
N ASN A 194 6.04 -17.42 -5.45
CA ASN A 194 6.47 -16.07 -5.75
C ASN A 194 7.97 -15.91 -5.47
N ALA A 195 8.73 -15.45 -6.46
CA ALA A 195 10.17 -15.22 -6.36
C ALA A 195 10.56 -13.73 -6.24
N THR A 196 9.61 -12.80 -6.42
CA THR A 196 9.87 -11.35 -6.49
C THR A 196 9.54 -10.63 -5.20
N LEU A 197 8.60 -11.16 -4.41
CA LEU A 197 8.20 -10.64 -3.12
C LEU A 197 9.30 -10.93 -2.09
N ASN A 198 9.93 -9.84 -1.65
CA ASN A 198 11.00 -9.82 -0.69
C ASN A 198 10.48 -9.40 0.69
N GLU A 199 9.53 -8.47 0.77
CA GLU A 199 9.05 -7.98 2.06
C GLU A 199 7.56 -8.31 2.26
N LEU A 200 7.27 -8.95 3.39
CA LEU A 200 5.92 -9.28 3.82
C LEU A 200 5.72 -8.84 5.28
N HIS A 201 4.86 -7.86 5.51
CA HIS A 201 4.57 -7.37 6.86
C HIS A 201 3.23 -7.91 7.36
N LEU A 202 3.26 -8.65 8.47
CA LEU A 202 2.14 -9.35 9.11
C LEU A 202 2.00 -9.03 10.60
N PHE A 203 2.68 -7.99 11.10
CA PHE A 203 2.53 -7.55 12.49
C PHE A 203 1.13 -6.97 12.74
N ASP A 204 0.67 -7.00 13.98
CA ASP A 204 -0.69 -6.62 14.39
C ASP A 204 -1.81 -7.36 13.66
N THR A 205 -1.56 -8.62 13.26
CA THR A 205 -2.57 -9.58 12.81
C THR A 205 -2.91 -10.57 13.93
N SER A 206 -3.93 -11.42 13.72
CA SER A 206 -4.32 -12.46 14.68
C SER A 206 -3.71 -13.83 14.35
N LEU A 207 -2.48 -13.83 13.82
CA LEU A 207 -1.72 -15.06 13.63
C LEU A 207 -1.37 -15.66 14.98
N THR A 208 -1.60 -16.95 15.15
CA THR A 208 -1.12 -17.69 16.33
C THR A 208 0.34 -18.10 16.15
N ASP A 209 1.00 -18.47 17.25
CA ASP A 209 2.35 -19.04 17.20
C ASP A 209 2.44 -20.28 16.29
N GLY A 210 1.38 -21.09 16.19
CA GLY A 210 1.33 -22.21 15.25
C GLY A 210 1.35 -21.78 13.77
N ALA A 211 0.67 -20.68 13.43
CA ALA A 211 0.75 -20.10 12.08
C ALA A 211 2.14 -19.50 11.82
N VAL A 212 2.70 -18.78 12.79
CA VAL A 212 4.06 -18.24 12.73
C VAL A 212 5.09 -19.35 12.56
N HIS A 213 4.92 -20.48 13.27
CA HIS A 213 5.76 -21.66 13.12
C HIS A 213 5.76 -22.18 11.69
N THR A 214 4.58 -22.27 11.06
CA THR A 214 4.43 -22.72 9.67
C THR A 214 5.17 -21.80 8.70
N ILE A 215 5.06 -20.48 8.88
CA ILE A 215 5.79 -19.48 8.08
C ILE A 215 7.31 -19.63 8.30
N CYS A 216 7.76 -19.76 9.55
CA CYS A 216 9.17 -19.95 9.91
C CYS A 216 9.74 -21.25 9.34
N GLN A 217 8.96 -22.34 9.35
CA GLN A 217 9.32 -23.60 8.70
C GLN A 217 9.56 -23.40 7.20
N LEU A 218 8.69 -22.66 6.52
CA LEU A 218 8.87 -22.38 5.10
C LEU A 218 10.14 -21.56 4.82
N LEU A 219 10.44 -20.54 5.63
CA LEU A 219 11.59 -19.65 5.45
C LEU A 219 12.94 -20.39 5.43
N GLN A 220 13.02 -21.59 6.01
CA GLN A 220 14.20 -22.46 5.94
C GLN A 220 14.50 -22.95 4.53
N TRP A 221 13.46 -23.11 3.69
CA TRP A 221 13.54 -23.71 2.36
C TRP A 221 13.43 -22.68 1.24
N THR A 222 13.09 -21.42 1.55
CA THR A 222 13.02 -20.38 0.52
C THR A 222 14.42 -20.04 0.03
N THR A 223 14.63 -20.12 -1.28
CA THR A 223 15.91 -19.75 -1.93
C THR A 223 16.14 -18.24 -2.04
N SER A 224 15.10 -17.42 -1.82
CA SER A 224 15.26 -15.96 -1.80
C SER A 224 16.04 -15.52 -0.57
N ALA A 225 17.26 -15.04 -0.78
CA ALA A 225 18.14 -14.52 0.26
C ALA A 225 17.62 -13.21 0.86
N ASN A 226 16.85 -12.43 0.08
CA ASN A 226 16.40 -11.10 0.47
C ASN A 226 15.00 -11.09 1.10
N ARG A 227 14.44 -12.26 1.41
CA ARG A 227 13.09 -12.34 1.96
C ARG A 227 13.05 -11.98 3.43
N ILE A 228 12.27 -10.98 3.78
CA ILE A 228 11.98 -10.47 5.11
C ILE A 228 10.49 -10.65 5.41
N VAL A 229 10.19 -11.29 6.54
CA VAL A 229 8.85 -11.35 7.12
C VAL A 229 8.86 -10.56 8.41
N SER A 230 8.00 -9.54 8.50
CA SER A 230 7.80 -8.78 9.73
C SER A 230 6.62 -9.33 10.50
N LEU A 231 6.82 -9.67 11.77
CA LEU A 231 5.84 -10.26 12.67
C LEU A 231 5.64 -9.35 13.89
N SER A 232 4.54 -9.54 14.61
CA SER A 232 4.28 -8.82 15.86
C SER A 232 5.37 -9.12 16.90
N GLN A 233 5.75 -8.11 17.69
CA GLN A 233 6.71 -8.24 18.79
C GLN A 233 6.36 -9.38 19.76
N LEU A 234 5.07 -9.69 19.92
CA LEU A 234 4.59 -10.79 20.79
C LEU A 234 5.08 -12.17 20.34
N HIS A 235 5.40 -12.37 19.06
CA HIS A 235 5.91 -13.64 18.53
C HIS A 235 7.42 -13.80 18.69
N LYS A 236 8.13 -12.74 19.10
CA LYS A 236 9.59 -12.76 19.19
C LYS A 236 10.12 -13.86 20.14
N PRO A 237 9.59 -14.02 21.37
CA PRO A 237 10.06 -15.08 22.27
C PRO A 237 9.84 -16.47 21.67
N PHE A 238 8.64 -16.74 21.13
CA PHE A 238 8.31 -18.01 20.48
C PHE A 238 9.27 -18.33 19.32
N CYS A 239 9.52 -17.36 18.44
CA CYS A 239 10.44 -17.53 17.31
C CYS A 239 11.87 -17.85 17.77
N GLN A 240 12.35 -17.22 18.85
CA GLN A 240 13.70 -17.43 19.39
C GLN A 240 13.90 -18.83 19.97
N GLU A 241 12.83 -19.51 20.39
CA GLU A 241 12.87 -20.89 20.88
C GLU A 241 12.85 -21.95 19.76
N LEU A 242 12.61 -21.54 18.51
CA LEU A 242 12.61 -22.47 17.39
C LEU A 242 14.02 -23.00 17.12
N LYS A 243 14.15 -24.32 16.98
CA LYS A 243 15.41 -24.99 16.57
C LYS A 243 16.00 -24.43 15.26
N SER A 244 15.17 -23.82 14.42
CA SER A 244 15.53 -23.25 13.13
C SER A 244 15.85 -21.75 13.18
N PHE A 245 15.70 -21.08 14.33
CA PHE A 245 15.79 -19.63 14.46
C PHE A 245 17.09 -19.06 13.90
N ASP A 246 18.24 -19.64 14.23
CA ASP A 246 19.54 -19.15 13.74
C ASP A 246 19.67 -19.17 12.21
N LYS A 247 18.93 -20.05 11.52
CA LYS A 247 18.94 -20.13 10.05
C LYS A 247 18.02 -19.09 9.40
N ILE A 248 17.07 -18.53 10.15
CA ILE A 248 16.03 -17.64 9.62
C ILE A 248 16.01 -16.26 10.28
N LYS A 249 16.83 -16.00 11.31
CA LYS A 249 16.82 -14.75 12.08
C LYS A 249 17.00 -13.49 11.22
N ASP A 250 17.83 -13.56 10.19
CA ASP A 250 18.08 -12.43 9.29
C ASP A 250 16.88 -12.13 8.38
N LYS A 251 15.98 -13.11 8.22
CA LYS A 251 14.73 -13.04 7.47
C LYS A 251 13.53 -12.58 8.32
N LEU A 252 13.71 -12.38 9.63
CA LEU A 252 12.65 -11.98 10.53
C LEU A 252 12.86 -10.54 11.01
N ARG A 253 11.77 -9.79 11.09
CA ARG A 253 11.70 -8.50 11.79
C ARG A 253 10.55 -8.55 12.77
N PHE A 254 10.70 -7.90 13.92
CA PHE A 254 9.67 -7.83 14.94
C PHE A 254 9.37 -6.35 15.20
N THR A 255 8.09 -5.99 15.10
CA THR A 255 7.57 -4.62 15.24
C THR A 255 6.50 -4.59 16.32
#